data_AF-A6K7D5-F1
#
_entry.id   AF-A6K7D5-F1
#
_cell.length_a   1.000
_cell.length_b   1.000
_cell.length_c   1.000
_cell.angle_alpha   90.00
_cell.angle_beta   90.00
_cell.angle_gamma   90.00
#
_symmetry.space_group_name_H-M   'P 1'
#
loop_
_entity.id
_entity.type
_entity.pdbx_description
1 polymer ?
#
loop_
_entity_poly.entity_id
_entity_poly.type
_entity_poly.pdbx_seq_one_letter_code
_entity_poly.pdbx_strand_id
1 'polypeptide(L)'
;MKEYNKGSEDKYLFLLDKTLHATLQITDRMEYHIDVQISRSNCRKPLNNTENCIPQKNPKLEKKLSCSFLVGALPWNGEFDLLSKECKDV
;
A
#
# COMPACT_ATOMS: atom_id res chain seq x y z
N MET A 1 3.00 0.37 1.86
CA MET A 1 2.41 1.50 1.08
C MET A 1 3.42 2.49 0.49
N LYS A 2 4.42 2.96 1.24
CA LYS A 2 5.42 3.92 0.71
C LYS A 2 6.12 3.40 -0.55
N GLU A 3 6.65 2.18 -0.51
CA GLU A 3 7.30 1.53 -1.67
C GLU A 3 6.33 1.27 -2.83
N TYR A 4 5.07 0.90 -2.54
CA TYR A 4 4.04 0.77 -3.57
C TYR A 4 3.83 2.08 -4.33
N ASN A 5 3.66 3.20 -3.61
CA ASN A 5 3.44 4.51 -4.20
C ASN A 5 4.66 5.03 -4.97
N LYS A 6 5.88 4.76 -4.47
CA LYS A 6 7.14 5.11 -5.14
C LYS A 6 7.30 4.37 -6.47
N GLY A 7 6.93 3.08 -6.52
CA GLY A 7 7.02 2.25 -7.73
C GLY A 7 5.75 2.18 -8.57
N SER A 8 4.76 3.03 -8.34
CA SER A 8 3.51 3.09 -9.11
C SER A 8 3.56 4.24 -10.10
N GLU A 9 3.20 3.98 -11.36
CA GLU A 9 3.15 4.98 -12.45
C GLU A 9 1.94 5.94 -12.36
N ASP A 10 1.00 5.68 -11.43
CA ASP A 10 -0.14 6.56 -11.24
C ASP A 10 0.31 7.94 -10.72
N LYS A 11 -0.31 8.99 -11.25
CA LYS A 11 -0.04 10.38 -10.86
C LYS A 11 -0.51 10.70 -9.44
N TYR A 12 -1.43 9.89 -8.91
CA TYR A 12 -2.03 10.06 -7.59
C TYR A 12 -1.47 9.04 -6.59
N LEU A 13 -1.52 9.40 -5.32
CA LEU A 13 -1.18 8.50 -4.23
C LEU A 13 -2.33 7.54 -3.95
N PHE A 14 -1.99 6.30 -3.63
CA PHE A 14 -2.93 5.32 -3.08
C PHE A 14 -2.85 5.31 -1.56
N LEU A 15 -4.02 5.25 -0.94
CA LEU A 15 -4.21 5.16 0.50
C LEU A 15 -4.74 3.79 0.88
N LEU A 16 -4.48 3.37 2.11
CA LEU A 16 -5.08 2.18 2.67
C LEU A 16 -6.55 2.46 3.01
N ASP A 17 -7.47 1.71 2.42
CA ASP A 17 -8.89 1.75 2.81
C ASP A 17 -9.14 0.79 3.97
N LYS A 18 -8.72 -0.47 3.81
CA LYS A 18 -9.00 -1.54 4.75
C LYS A 18 -7.94 -2.64 4.68
N THR A 19 -7.51 -3.15 5.82
CA THR A 19 -6.79 -4.43 5.89
C THR A 19 -7.80 -5.56 5.90
N LEU A 20 -7.70 -6.46 4.92
CA LEU A 20 -8.61 -7.59 4.75
C LEU A 20 -8.14 -8.78 5.58
N HIS A 21 -6.84 -9.09 5.46
CA HIS A 21 -6.22 -10.22 6.13
C HIS A 21 -4.73 -9.96 6.35
N ALA A 22 -4.17 -10.57 7.38
CA ALA A 22 -2.73 -10.53 7.64
C ALA A 22 -2.30 -11.84 8.30
N THR A 23 -1.28 -12.48 7.74
CA THR A 23 -0.62 -13.65 8.35
C THR A 23 0.85 -13.35 8.55
N LEU A 24 1.42 -14.02 9.56
CA LEU A 24 2.83 -13.94 9.90
C LEU A 24 3.44 -15.34 9.77
N GLN A 25 4.57 -15.41 9.07
CA GLN A 25 5.45 -16.56 9.02
C GLN A 25 6.78 -16.18 9.68
N ILE A 26 7.32 -17.09 10.50
CA ILE A 26 8.60 -16.91 11.20
C ILE A 26 9.63 -17.82 10.57
N THR A 27 10.67 -17.23 9.98
CA THR A 27 11.80 -17.91 9.34
C THR A 27 13.12 -17.41 9.93
N ASP A 28 14.16 -17.17 9.10
CA ASP A 28 15.32 -16.35 9.44
C ASP A 28 14.96 -14.87 9.68
N ARG A 29 13.76 -14.45 9.22
CA ARG A 29 13.15 -13.13 9.44
C ARG A 29 11.64 -13.27 9.69
N MET A 30 10.96 -12.16 9.99
CA MET A 30 9.50 -12.13 10.02
C MET A 30 8.96 -11.86 8.62
N GLU A 31 8.06 -12.69 8.11
CA GLU A 31 7.42 -12.52 6.82
C GLU A 31 5.92 -12.26 7.01
N TYR A 32 5.48 -11.06 6.66
CA TYR A 32 4.08 -10.66 6.71
C TYR A 32 3.45 -10.79 5.33
N HIS A 33 2.44 -11.64 5.21
CA HIS A 33 1.54 -11.64 4.05
C HIS A 33 0.30 -10.81 4.42
N ILE A 34 0.12 -9.68 3.74
CA ILE A 34 -0.89 -8.68 4.09
C ILE A 34 -1.77 -8.42 2.88
N ASP A 35 -3.05 -8.80 3.01
CA ASP A 35 -4.07 -8.49 2.02
C ASP A 35 -4.82 -7.23 2.43
N VAL A 36 -4.86 -6.26 1.53
CA VAL A 36 -5.43 -4.94 1.78
C VAL A 36 -6.24 -4.45 0.60
N GLN A 37 -7.23 -3.62 0.89
CA GLN A 37 -7.87 -2.76 -0.09
C GLN A 37 -7.25 -1.37 -0.04
N ILE A 38 -6.90 -0.82 -1.20
CA ILE A 38 -6.36 0.53 -1.34
C ILE A 38 -7.21 1.33 -2.33
N SER A 39 -7.30 2.65 -2.12
CA SER A 39 -7.98 3.56 -3.03
C SER A 39 -7.07 4.65 -3.53
N ARG A 40 -7.31 5.11 -4.76
CA ARG A 40 -6.70 6.32 -5.27
C ARG A 40 -7.21 7.52 -4.47
N SER A 41 -6.30 8.35 -4.02
CA SER A 41 -6.61 9.60 -3.31
C SER A 41 -6.72 10.80 -4.25
N ASN A 42 -7.11 11.94 -3.69
CA ASN A 42 -7.06 13.23 -4.36
C ASN A 42 -5.66 13.87 -4.39
N CYS A 43 -4.68 13.34 -3.64
CA CYS A 43 -3.31 13.85 -3.61
C CYS A 43 -2.49 13.35 -4.79
N ARG A 44 -1.71 14.26 -5.39
CA ARG A 44 -0.74 13.92 -6.44
C ARG A 44 0.61 13.55 -5.84
N LYS A 45 1.41 12.80 -6.60
CA LYS A 45 2.81 12.54 -6.27
C LYS A 45 3.69 13.72 -6.73
N PRO A 46 4.75 14.07 -5.98
CA PRO A 46 5.11 13.57 -4.65
C PRO A 46 4.20 14.12 -3.55
N LEU A 47 4.08 13.40 -2.41
CA LEU A 47 3.29 13.86 -1.27
C LEU A 47 3.89 15.16 -0.72
N ASN A 48 3.08 16.21 -0.62
CA ASN A 48 3.42 17.40 0.14
C ASN A 48 2.97 17.19 1.60
N ASN A 49 3.87 17.39 2.58
CA ASN A 49 3.61 17.06 3.99
C ASN A 49 2.45 17.84 4.65
N THR A 50 1.88 18.83 3.95
CA THR A 50 0.76 19.66 4.42
C THR A 50 -0.60 19.23 3.87
N GLU A 51 -0.68 18.26 2.96
CA GLU A 51 -1.94 17.84 2.35
C GLU A 51 -2.60 16.67 3.11
N ASN A 52 -3.83 16.89 3.58
CA ASN A 52 -4.69 15.82 4.09
C ASN A 52 -5.31 15.06 2.91
N CYS A 53 -4.74 13.89 2.60
CA CYS A 53 -5.20 13.05 1.50
C CYS A 53 -6.46 12.26 1.86
N ILE A 54 -7.46 12.31 0.99
CA ILE A 54 -8.70 11.55 1.13
C ILE A 54 -8.93 10.70 -0.13
N PRO A 55 -9.69 9.59 -0.02
CA PRO A 55 -10.13 8.82 -1.18
C PRO A 55 -10.80 9.71 -2.22
N GLN A 56 -10.55 9.41 -3.50
CA GLN A 56 -11.04 10.21 -4.61
C GLN A 56 -12.57 10.16 -4.69
N LYS A 57 -13.20 11.34 -4.73
CA LYS A 57 -14.67 11.47 -4.82
C LYS A 57 -15.18 11.60 -6.26
N ASN A 58 -14.29 11.89 -7.21
CA ASN A 58 -14.65 11.99 -8.62
C ASN A 58 -14.80 10.59 -9.23
N PRO A 59 -15.99 10.19 -9.72
CA PRO A 59 -16.23 8.84 -10.25
C PRO A 59 -15.32 8.46 -11.43
N LYS A 60 -14.88 9.44 -12.24
CA LYS A 60 -13.97 9.19 -13.38
C LYS A 60 -12.54 8.88 -12.96
N LEU A 61 -12.17 9.26 -11.74
CA LEU A 61 -10.85 9.07 -11.15
C LEU A 61 -10.89 8.11 -9.97
N GLU A 62 -12.06 7.63 -9.56
CA GLU A 62 -12.18 6.61 -8.53
C GLU A 62 -11.48 5.35 -9.02
N LYS A 63 -10.65 4.77 -8.16
CA LYS A 63 -9.97 3.51 -8.42
C LYS A 63 -9.72 2.82 -7.10
N LYS A 64 -10.18 1.59 -6.98
CA LYS A 64 -9.95 0.71 -5.82
C LYS A 64 -9.23 -0.54 -6.30
N LEU A 65 -8.28 -0.98 -5.49
CA LEU A 65 -7.47 -2.15 -5.76
C LEU A 65 -7.49 -3.06 -4.53
N SER A 66 -7.59 -4.36 -4.77
CA SER A 66 -7.25 -5.37 -3.77
C SER A 66 -5.81 -5.80 -4.01
N CYS A 67 -4.97 -5.68 -3.01
CA CYS A 67 -3.55 -5.95 -3.10
C CYS A 67 -3.12 -6.97 -2.05
N SER A 68 -2.23 -7.88 -2.44
CA SER A 68 -1.50 -8.76 -1.54
C SER A 68 -0.04 -8.33 -1.51
N PHE A 69 0.51 -8.13 -0.31
CA PHE A 69 1.89 -7.74 -0.08
C PHE A 69 2.62 -8.78 0.74
N LEU A 70 3.83 -9.15 0.31
CA LEU A 70 4.78 -9.89 1.14
C LEU A 70 5.85 -8.93 1.64
N VAL A 71 5.94 -8.79 2.96
CA VAL A 71 6.89 -7.89 3.62
C VAL A 71 7.80 -8.71 4.53
N GLY A 72 9.09 -8.73 4.21
CA GLY A 72 10.12 -9.26 5.08
C GLY A 72 10.54 -8.21 6.09
N ALA A 73 10.77 -8.58 7.34
CA ALA A 73 11.14 -7.63 8.38
C ALA A 73 12.01 -8.22 9.48
N LEU A 74 12.85 -7.37 10.05
CA LEU A 74 13.44 -7.51 11.38
C LEU A 74 12.96 -6.31 12.20
N PRO A 75 11.74 -6.36 12.78
CA PRO A 75 11.10 -5.17 13.35
C PRO A 75 11.89 -4.53 14.48
N TRP A 76 12.66 -5.33 15.23
CA TRP A 76 13.53 -4.86 16.30
C TRP A 76 14.69 -3.98 15.81
N ASN A 77 15.11 -4.13 14.55
CA ASN A 77 16.09 -3.26 13.89
C ASN A 77 15.44 -2.12 13.10
N GLY A 78 14.10 -2.10 12.98
CA GLY A 78 13.39 -1.17 12.11
C GLY A 78 13.56 -1.47 10.62
N GLU A 79 13.94 -2.69 10.26
CA GLU A 79 14.17 -3.11 8.87
C GLU A 79 12.90 -3.74 8.29
N PHE A 80 12.44 -3.22 7.14
CA PHE A 80 11.26 -3.69 6.42
C PHE A 80 11.51 -3.62 4.92
N ASP A 81 11.35 -4.75 4.24
CA ASP A 81 11.54 -4.88 2.81
C ASP A 81 10.26 -5.40 2.15
N LEU A 82 9.82 -4.72 1.09
CA LEU A 82 8.72 -5.20 0.27
C LEU A 82 9.26 -6.28 -0.70
N LEU A 83 9.02 -7.54 -0.38
CA LEU A 83 9.52 -8.69 -1.15
C LEU A 83 8.66 -8.94 -2.39
N SER A 84 7.33 -8.83 -2.27
CA SER A 84 6.43 -8.98 -3.40
C SER A 84 5.17 -8.12 -3.26
N LYS A 85 4.56 -7.81 -4.40
CA LYS A 85 3.28 -7.10 -4.49
C LYS A 85 2.47 -7.62 -5.68
N GLU A 86 1.19 -7.88 -5.46
CA GLU A 86 0.22 -8.16 -6.51
C GLU A 86 -1.03 -7.34 -6.23
N CYS A 87 -1.60 -6.69 -7.25
CA CYS A 87 -2.80 -5.87 -7.10
C CYS A 87 -3.77 -6.11 -8.26
N LYS A 88 -5.07 -6.10 -7.96
CA LYS A 88 -6.16 -6.29 -8.92
C LYS A 88 -7.24 -5.22 -8.71
N ASP A 89 -7.86 -4.77 -9.80
CA ASP A 89 -9.03 -3.89 -9.73
C ASP A 89 -10.20 -4.60 -9.04
N VAL A 90 -10.96 -3.84 -8.25
CA VAL A 90 -12.16 -4.30 -7.50
C VAL A 90 -13.41 -3.67 -8.09
#